data_AF-A0A973QZM7-F1
#
_entry.id   AF-A0A973QZM7-F1
#
_cell.length_a   1.000
_cell.length_b   1.000
_cell.length_c   1.000
_cell.angle_alpha   90.00
_cell.angle_beta   90.00
_cell.angle_gamma   90.00
#
_symmetry.space_group_name_H-M   'P 1'
#
loop_
_entity.id
_entity.type
_entity.pdbx_description
1 polymer ?
#
loop_
_entity_poly.entity_id
_entity_poly.type
_entity_poly.pdbx_seq_one_letter_code
_entity_poly.pdbx_strand_id
1 'polypeptide(L)'
;MAHTDHQTMRRDLRREIAGTIGLLTDEHDFRAMRRYRSFTFDNHTSYLQQVEALLKTRASQGSHTTVALFDPQEYAEFCTDTGLDPDVQSSRTRFTAELATTGPVLPYEGQPLADLVPALVDEAVRQATWEYASTLLARLGACASCGEDIGRAAFTRASHLLVRILDTAGAGNRHLVCSVSATPETLVSVLHADEDEQGAIQLDEAEALEFTTVLALGIATQSPGGLVIRTSAPGTTDRVYGWRLRGEGLEPLTAGEVFDAYCTDIESGDLISPESDVDYCVPPDLGEEGRTPGHSH
;
A
#
# COMPACT_ATOMS: atom_id res chain seq x y z
N MET A 1 -35.01 -19.89 34.87
CA MET A 1 -33.85 -19.01 35.14
C MET A 1 -32.57 -19.46 34.43
N ALA A 2 -32.29 -20.77 34.26
CA ALA A 2 -31.09 -21.24 33.53
C ALA A 2 -31.05 -20.92 32.01
N HIS A 3 -32.20 -20.78 31.34
CA HIS A 3 -32.24 -20.53 29.89
C HIS A 3 -31.86 -19.07 29.52
N THR A 4 -32.20 -18.11 30.39
CA THR A 4 -31.83 -16.69 30.25
C THR A 4 -30.33 -16.48 30.45
N ASP A 5 -29.72 -17.27 31.34
CA ASP A 5 -28.30 -17.24 31.65
C ASP A 5 -27.46 -17.68 30.44
N HIS A 6 -27.80 -18.82 29.82
CA HIS A 6 -27.12 -19.29 28.61
C HIS A 6 -27.28 -18.38 27.39
N GLN A 7 -28.41 -17.68 27.24
CA GLN A 7 -28.58 -16.70 26.17
C GLN A 7 -27.73 -15.45 26.39
N THR A 8 -27.57 -15.03 27.65
CA THR A 8 -26.74 -13.89 28.03
C THR A 8 -25.26 -14.22 27.83
N MET A 9 -24.81 -15.38 28.31
CA MET A 9 -23.43 -15.88 28.10
C MET A 9 -23.09 -16.01 26.61
N ARG A 10 -23.98 -16.56 25.77
CA ARG A 10 -23.74 -16.68 24.31
C ARG A 10 -23.66 -15.33 23.63
N ARG A 11 -24.40 -14.32 24.11
CA ARG A 11 -24.35 -12.97 23.58
C ARG A 11 -23.04 -12.28 23.94
N ASP A 12 -22.58 -12.46 25.18
CA ASP A 12 -21.33 -11.87 25.64
C ASP A 12 -20.13 -12.51 24.91
N LEU A 13 -20.11 -13.84 24.77
CA LEU A 13 -19.11 -14.54 23.95
C LEU A 13 -19.10 -14.09 22.48
N ARG A 14 -20.26 -13.78 21.88
CA ARG A 14 -20.32 -13.26 20.51
C ARG A 14 -19.68 -11.89 20.36
N ARG A 15 -19.63 -11.08 21.42
CA ARG A 15 -19.02 -9.75 21.39
C ARG A 15 -17.50 -9.81 21.42
N GLU A 16 -16.95 -10.84 22.06
CA GLU A 16 -15.52 -11.12 22.13
C GLU A 16 -14.96 -11.67 20.80
N ILE A 17 -15.81 -12.07 19.85
CA ILE A 17 -15.38 -12.55 18.54
C ILE A 17 -14.99 -11.36 17.65
N ALA A 18 -13.70 -11.28 17.32
CA ALA A 18 -13.23 -10.47 16.20
C ALA A 18 -13.55 -11.17 14.86
N GLY A 19 -13.77 -10.39 13.81
CA GLY A 19 -14.01 -10.99 12.49
C GLY A 19 -13.81 -10.04 11.33
N THR A 20 -13.79 -10.61 10.13
CA THR A 20 -13.53 -9.88 8.88
C THR A 20 -14.77 -9.91 8.00
N ILE A 21 -15.01 -8.82 7.28
CA ILE A 21 -16.02 -8.73 6.23
C ILE A 21 -15.31 -8.53 4.89
N GLY A 22 -15.53 -9.45 3.95
CA GLY A 22 -15.15 -9.23 2.55
C GLY A 22 -16.12 -8.26 1.89
N LEU A 23 -15.60 -7.20 1.30
CA LEU A 23 -16.36 -6.09 0.73
C LEU A 23 -16.18 -6.04 -0.79
N LEU A 24 -17.28 -5.98 -1.52
CA LEU A 24 -17.31 -5.71 -2.95
C LEU A 24 -17.36 -4.19 -3.12
N THR A 25 -16.22 -3.57 -3.41
CA THR A 25 -16.02 -2.12 -3.39
C THR A 25 -16.64 -1.42 -4.59
N ASP A 26 -16.73 -2.11 -5.73
CA ASP A 26 -17.29 -1.56 -6.97
C ASP A 26 -18.45 -2.41 -7.55
N GLU A 27 -19.14 -1.79 -8.50
CA GLU A 27 -20.33 -2.33 -9.14
C GLU A 27 -20.01 -3.48 -10.12
N HIS A 28 -18.81 -3.53 -10.72
CA HIS A 28 -18.41 -4.61 -11.61
C HIS A 28 -18.29 -5.92 -10.82
N ASP A 29 -17.55 -5.88 -9.72
CA ASP A 29 -17.36 -7.03 -8.85
C ASP A 29 -18.66 -7.49 -8.21
N PHE A 30 -19.50 -6.54 -7.79
CA PHE A 30 -20.84 -6.85 -7.32
C PHE A 30 -21.66 -7.64 -8.34
N ARG A 31 -21.63 -7.24 -9.62
CA ARG A 31 -22.33 -7.95 -10.69
C ARG A 31 -21.74 -9.32 -10.97
N ALA A 32 -20.41 -9.48 -10.86
CA ALA A 32 -19.78 -10.78 -10.99
C ALA A 32 -20.30 -11.77 -9.94
N MET A 33 -20.53 -11.31 -8.71
CA MET A 33 -21.11 -12.14 -7.63
C MET A 33 -22.58 -12.48 -7.82
N ARG A 34 -23.37 -11.68 -8.55
CA ARG A 34 -24.79 -11.94 -8.86
C ARG A 34 -25.04 -13.22 -9.65
N ARG A 35 -24.00 -13.81 -10.27
CA ARG A 35 -24.12 -15.10 -10.96
C ARG A 35 -24.39 -16.27 -9.99
N TYR A 36 -24.04 -16.12 -8.72
CA TYR A 36 -24.25 -17.12 -7.67
C TYR A 36 -25.64 -16.92 -7.05
N ARG A 37 -26.50 -17.95 -7.10
CA ARG A 37 -27.90 -17.86 -6.66
C ARG A 37 -28.03 -17.59 -5.16
N SER A 38 -27.06 -18.00 -4.37
CA SER A 38 -26.98 -17.77 -2.93
C SER A 38 -26.53 -16.35 -2.56
N PHE A 39 -26.14 -15.52 -3.55
CA PHE A 39 -25.84 -14.11 -3.36
C PHE A 39 -27.08 -13.27 -3.65
N THR A 40 -27.87 -12.99 -2.61
CA THR A 40 -29.25 -12.49 -2.73
C THR A 40 -29.38 -10.96 -2.76
N PHE A 41 -28.29 -10.20 -2.88
CA PHE A 41 -28.32 -8.74 -2.91
C PHE A 41 -28.60 -8.23 -4.32
N ASP A 42 -29.52 -7.29 -4.50
CA ASP A 42 -29.98 -6.87 -5.84
C ASP A 42 -29.31 -5.62 -6.41
N ASN A 43 -28.79 -4.74 -5.55
CA ASN A 43 -28.20 -3.46 -5.93
C ASN A 43 -26.96 -3.20 -5.06
N HIS A 44 -25.86 -2.77 -5.68
CA HIS A 44 -24.60 -2.46 -5.00
C HIS A 44 -24.72 -1.36 -3.95
N THR A 45 -25.44 -0.26 -4.26
CA THR A 45 -25.66 0.82 -3.28
C THR A 45 -26.40 0.31 -2.05
N SER A 46 -27.44 -0.49 -2.25
CA SER A 46 -28.18 -1.10 -1.13
C SER A 46 -27.32 -2.12 -0.38
N TYR A 47 -26.47 -2.87 -1.08
CA TYR A 47 -25.50 -3.78 -0.48
C TYR A 47 -24.53 -3.03 0.45
N LEU A 48 -23.89 -1.96 -0.02
CA LEU A 48 -22.98 -1.15 0.80
C LEU A 48 -23.69 -0.55 2.02
N GLN A 49 -24.91 -0.04 1.85
CA GLN A 49 -25.72 0.47 2.98
C GLN A 49 -26.00 -0.61 4.04
N GLN A 50 -26.31 -1.85 3.62
CA GLN A 50 -26.54 -2.96 4.54
C GLN A 50 -25.26 -3.41 5.25
N VAL A 51 -24.13 -3.45 4.52
CA VAL A 51 -22.82 -3.77 5.12
C VAL A 51 -22.41 -2.69 6.12
N GLU A 52 -22.59 -1.41 5.79
CA GLU A 52 -22.29 -0.31 6.71
C GLU A 52 -23.16 -0.38 7.98
N ALA A 53 -24.46 -0.65 7.84
CA ALA A 53 -25.35 -0.82 8.99
C ALA A 53 -24.93 -1.99 9.89
N LEU A 54 -24.45 -3.09 9.29
CA LEU A 54 -23.90 -4.23 10.01
C LEU A 54 -22.62 -3.88 10.75
N LEU A 55 -21.69 -3.19 10.09
CA LEU A 55 -20.43 -2.71 10.68
C LEU A 55 -20.67 -1.78 11.88
N LYS A 56 -21.54 -0.77 11.71
CA LYS A 56 -21.98 0.13 12.79
C LYS A 56 -22.58 -0.64 13.97
N THR A 57 -23.41 -1.65 13.68
CA THR A 57 -23.99 -2.50 14.71
C THR A 57 -22.92 -3.26 15.49
N ARG A 58 -21.93 -3.86 14.81
CA ARG A 58 -20.82 -4.57 15.46
C ARG A 58 -19.93 -3.63 16.29
N ALA A 59 -19.56 -2.47 15.74
CA ALA A 59 -18.78 -1.45 16.44
C ALA A 59 -19.48 -0.99 17.72
N SER A 60 -20.79 -0.71 17.68
CA SER A 60 -21.57 -0.32 18.87
C SER A 60 -21.67 -1.41 19.95
N GLN A 61 -21.38 -2.66 19.60
CA GLN A 61 -21.35 -3.80 20.52
C GLN A 61 -19.95 -4.09 21.07
N GLY A 62 -18.94 -3.30 20.69
CA GLY A 62 -17.55 -3.44 21.10
C GLY A 62 -16.79 -4.53 20.34
N SER A 63 -17.33 -5.06 19.25
CA SER A 63 -16.68 -6.11 18.47
C SER A 63 -15.69 -5.53 17.46
N HIS A 64 -14.44 -5.98 17.53
CA HIS A 64 -13.40 -5.63 16.56
C HIS A 64 -13.72 -6.25 15.20
N THR A 65 -13.91 -5.43 14.17
CA THR A 65 -14.21 -5.90 12.82
C THR A 65 -13.19 -5.32 11.85
N THR A 66 -12.59 -6.16 11.02
CA THR A 66 -11.78 -5.73 9.88
C THR A 66 -12.57 -5.87 8.58
N VAL A 67 -12.13 -5.15 7.56
CA VAL A 67 -12.70 -5.19 6.22
C VAL A 67 -11.60 -5.54 5.24
N ALA A 68 -11.88 -6.47 4.33
CA ALA A 68 -10.98 -6.90 3.26
C ALA A 68 -11.66 -6.67 1.90
N LEU A 69 -10.88 -6.40 0.85
CA LEU A 69 -11.42 -6.38 -0.51
C LEU A 69 -11.80 -7.80 -0.92
N PHE A 70 -13.01 -7.98 -1.47
CA PHE A 70 -13.46 -9.27 -1.97
C PHE A 70 -13.45 -9.25 -3.49
N ASP A 71 -12.42 -9.84 -4.10
CA ASP A 71 -12.33 -10.01 -5.54
C ASP A 71 -13.10 -11.29 -5.98
N PRO A 72 -14.13 -11.17 -6.85
CA PRO A 72 -14.91 -12.31 -7.33
C PRO A 72 -14.18 -13.28 -8.25
N GLN A 73 -13.12 -12.83 -8.92
CA GLN A 73 -12.24 -13.65 -9.73
C GLN A 73 -11.32 -14.48 -8.83
N GLU A 74 -10.62 -13.86 -7.88
CA GLU A 74 -9.81 -14.58 -6.89
C GLU A 74 -10.64 -15.58 -6.10
N TYR A 75 -11.88 -15.21 -5.72
CA TYR A 75 -12.81 -16.14 -5.08
C TYR A 75 -13.10 -17.38 -5.93
N ALA A 76 -13.28 -17.21 -7.25
CA ALA A 76 -13.56 -18.32 -8.16
C ALA A 76 -12.33 -19.22 -8.36
N GLU A 77 -11.13 -18.63 -8.43
CA GLU A 77 -9.85 -19.34 -8.47
C GLU A 77 -9.65 -20.13 -7.18
N PHE A 78 -9.80 -19.50 -6.01
CA PHE A 78 -9.76 -20.15 -4.70
C PHE A 78 -10.71 -21.35 -4.60
N CYS A 79 -11.98 -21.19 -5.03
CA CYS A 79 -12.94 -22.29 -5.02
C CYS A 79 -12.53 -23.43 -5.95
N THR A 80 -11.95 -23.10 -7.11
CA THR A 80 -11.46 -24.10 -8.06
C THR A 80 -10.30 -24.89 -7.47
N ASP A 81 -9.31 -24.20 -6.91
CA ASP A 81 -8.10 -24.80 -6.34
C ASP A 81 -8.39 -25.65 -5.09
N THR A 82 -9.39 -25.26 -4.30
CA THR A 82 -9.78 -25.96 -3.06
C THR A 82 -10.93 -26.96 -3.25
N GLY A 83 -11.50 -27.06 -4.46
CA GLY A 83 -12.62 -27.94 -4.76
C GLY A 83 -13.91 -27.58 -4.03
N LEU A 84 -14.14 -26.29 -3.74
CA LEU A 84 -15.32 -25.77 -3.07
C LEU A 84 -16.40 -25.35 -4.08
N ASP A 85 -17.67 -25.51 -3.68
CA ASP A 85 -18.80 -24.96 -4.45
C ASP A 85 -18.83 -23.42 -4.27
N PRO A 86 -18.68 -22.62 -5.34
CA PRO A 86 -18.68 -21.17 -5.21
C PRO A 86 -20.08 -20.58 -4.92
N ASP A 87 -21.17 -21.34 -5.10
CA ASP A 87 -22.55 -20.89 -4.85
C ASP A 87 -23.07 -21.23 -3.44
N VAL A 88 -22.18 -21.43 -2.46
CA VAL A 88 -22.59 -21.59 -1.05
C VAL A 88 -21.94 -20.56 -0.14
N GLN A 89 -22.70 -20.13 0.88
CA GLN A 89 -22.25 -19.11 1.84
C GLN A 89 -20.99 -19.55 2.59
N SER A 90 -20.85 -20.84 2.92
CA SER A 90 -19.68 -21.35 3.64
C SER A 90 -18.38 -21.20 2.86
N SER A 91 -18.41 -21.28 1.52
CA SER A 91 -17.23 -21.08 0.67
C SER A 91 -16.80 -19.62 0.68
N ARG A 92 -17.77 -18.68 0.57
CA ARG A 92 -17.49 -17.24 0.74
C ARG A 92 -16.90 -16.92 2.10
N THR A 93 -17.44 -17.50 3.17
CA THR A 93 -16.89 -17.30 4.53
C THR A 93 -15.47 -17.85 4.67
N ARG A 94 -15.16 -18.99 4.03
CA ARG A 94 -13.79 -19.52 4.00
C ARG A 94 -12.83 -18.62 3.24
N PHE A 95 -13.25 -18.10 2.09
CA PHE A 95 -12.44 -17.15 1.34
C PHE A 95 -12.23 -15.84 2.11
N THR A 96 -13.25 -15.30 2.77
CA THR A 96 -13.07 -14.14 3.67
C THR A 96 -12.11 -14.43 4.82
N ALA A 97 -12.06 -15.67 5.33
CA ALA A 97 -11.08 -16.05 6.33
C ALA A 97 -9.66 -16.16 5.76
N GLU A 98 -9.50 -16.57 4.50
CA GLU A 98 -8.22 -16.52 3.78
C GLU A 98 -7.73 -15.08 3.64
N LEU A 99 -8.59 -14.19 3.13
CA LEU A 99 -8.31 -12.75 2.98
C LEU A 99 -7.90 -12.10 4.31
N ALA A 100 -8.48 -12.53 5.42
CA ALA A 100 -8.14 -12.02 6.76
C ALA A 100 -6.70 -12.36 7.18
N THR A 101 -6.04 -13.31 6.52
CA THR A 101 -4.69 -13.77 6.84
C THR A 101 -3.65 -13.43 5.78
N THR A 102 -4.06 -13.29 4.52
CA THR A 102 -3.16 -13.10 3.38
C THR A 102 -3.36 -11.78 2.65
N GLY A 103 -4.52 -11.15 2.80
CA GLY A 103 -4.92 -9.98 2.02
C GLY A 103 -4.87 -8.67 2.79
N PRO A 104 -5.04 -7.55 2.08
CA PRO A 104 -5.13 -6.23 2.66
C PRO A 104 -6.36 -6.14 3.56
N VAL A 105 -6.16 -5.81 4.84
CA VAL A 105 -7.25 -5.64 5.82
C VAL A 105 -7.14 -4.33 6.57
N LEU A 106 -8.27 -3.63 6.67
CA LEU A 106 -8.36 -2.41 7.46
C LEU A 106 -9.32 -2.57 8.65
N PRO A 107 -8.97 -2.05 9.84
CA PRO A 107 -9.89 -2.01 10.96
C PRO A 107 -11.06 -1.06 10.67
N TYR A 108 -12.26 -1.48 11.06
CA TYR A 108 -13.43 -0.62 11.07
C TYR A 108 -13.55 0.09 12.42
N GLU A 109 -13.36 1.41 12.42
CA GLU A 109 -13.35 2.26 13.63
C GLU A 109 -14.63 3.11 13.77
N GLY A 110 -15.62 2.90 12.92
CA GLY A 110 -16.91 3.62 12.95
C GLY A 110 -17.08 4.67 11.85
N GLN A 111 -16.07 4.84 10.99
CA GLN A 111 -16.12 5.72 9.82
C GLN A 111 -17.20 5.28 8.80
N PRO A 112 -17.69 6.18 7.94
CA PRO A 112 -18.49 5.83 6.78
C PRO A 112 -17.75 4.91 5.79
N LEU A 113 -18.47 4.04 5.08
CA LEU A 113 -17.86 3.25 4.01
C LEU A 113 -17.30 4.10 2.87
N ALA A 114 -17.88 5.28 2.63
CA ALA A 114 -17.37 6.21 1.63
C ALA A 114 -15.93 6.67 1.91
N ASP A 115 -15.52 6.68 3.18
CA ASP A 115 -14.17 7.07 3.60
C ASP A 115 -13.24 5.83 3.72
N LEU A 116 -13.79 4.68 4.11
CA LEU A 116 -13.02 3.43 4.25
C LEU A 116 -12.69 2.77 2.90
N VAL A 117 -13.60 2.81 1.93
CA VAL A 117 -13.42 2.11 0.65
C VAL A 117 -12.18 2.61 -0.11
N PRO A 118 -11.95 3.94 -0.27
CA PRO A 118 -10.73 4.43 -0.91
C PRO A 118 -9.46 3.92 -0.22
N ALA A 119 -9.39 4.03 1.11
CA ALA A 119 -8.24 3.54 1.87
C ALA A 119 -8.00 2.03 1.70
N LEU A 120 -9.07 1.23 1.62
CA LEU A 120 -8.96 -0.21 1.38
C LEU A 120 -8.46 -0.55 -0.03
N VAL A 121 -8.86 0.24 -1.03
CA VAL A 121 -8.37 0.09 -2.39
C VAL A 121 -6.90 0.49 -2.47
N ASP A 122 -6.51 1.60 -1.85
CA ASP A 122 -5.11 2.05 -1.78
C ASP A 122 -4.23 0.98 -1.12
N GLU A 123 -4.71 0.38 -0.03
CA GLU A 123 -4.04 -0.73 0.65
C GLU A 123 -3.89 -1.98 -0.25
N ALA A 124 -4.90 -2.30 -1.04
CA ALA A 124 -4.84 -3.42 -1.98
C ALA A 124 -3.86 -3.16 -3.14
N VAL A 125 -3.84 -1.94 -3.69
CA VAL A 125 -2.89 -1.52 -4.73
C VAL A 125 -1.45 -1.60 -4.19
N ARG A 126 -1.25 -1.16 -2.95
CA ARG A 126 0.04 -1.23 -2.26
C ARG A 126 0.55 -2.66 -2.13
N GLN A 127 -0.28 -3.58 -1.64
CA GLN A 127 0.07 -4.99 -1.53
C GLN A 127 0.39 -5.59 -2.90
N ALA A 128 -0.44 -5.33 -3.92
CA ALA A 128 -0.21 -5.83 -5.28
C ALA A 128 1.11 -5.32 -5.88
N THR A 129 1.45 -4.05 -5.64
CA THR A 129 2.70 -3.43 -6.08
C THR A 129 3.90 -4.09 -5.42
N TRP A 130 3.84 -4.33 -4.10
CA TRP A 130 4.88 -5.04 -3.36
C TRP A 130 5.07 -6.48 -3.85
N GLU A 131 4.00 -7.24 -4.04
CA GLU A 131 4.05 -8.63 -4.51
C GLU A 131 4.65 -8.72 -5.92
N TYR A 132 4.24 -7.82 -6.80
CA TYR A 132 4.76 -7.73 -8.16
C TYR A 132 6.25 -7.39 -8.17
N ALA A 133 6.67 -6.33 -7.45
CA ALA A 133 8.08 -5.93 -7.38
C ALA A 133 8.96 -7.02 -6.73
N SER A 134 8.47 -7.66 -5.67
CA SER A 134 9.14 -8.78 -5.00
C SER A 134 9.34 -9.96 -5.96
N THR A 135 8.31 -10.28 -6.76
CA THR A 135 8.38 -11.34 -7.77
C THR A 135 9.42 -11.03 -8.84
N LEU A 136 9.51 -9.77 -9.28
CA LEU A 136 10.52 -9.35 -10.26
C LEU A 136 11.94 -9.44 -9.69
N LEU A 137 12.16 -8.97 -8.46
CA LEU A 137 13.46 -9.06 -7.78
C LEU A 137 13.91 -10.52 -7.63
N ALA A 138 13.00 -11.41 -7.20
CA ALA A 138 13.29 -12.83 -7.05
C ALA A 138 13.70 -13.52 -8.37
N ARG A 139 13.20 -13.02 -9.52
CA ARG A 139 13.54 -13.55 -10.85
C ARG A 139 14.93 -13.16 -11.34
N LEU A 140 15.57 -12.14 -10.76
CA LEU A 140 16.91 -11.71 -11.17
C LEU A 140 17.99 -12.74 -10.81
N GLY A 141 17.78 -13.49 -9.72
CA GLY A 141 18.69 -14.56 -9.30
C GLY A 141 20.08 -14.05 -8.88
N ALA A 142 21.06 -14.96 -8.96
CA ALA A 142 22.43 -14.68 -8.56
C ALA A 142 23.27 -14.10 -9.70
N CYS A 143 24.13 -13.16 -9.36
CA CYS A 143 25.11 -12.58 -10.26
C CYS A 143 26.07 -13.65 -10.79
N ALA A 144 26.23 -13.71 -12.11
CA ALA A 144 27.06 -14.72 -12.78
C ALA A 144 28.55 -14.62 -12.44
N SER A 145 29.04 -13.45 -12.01
CA SER A 145 30.47 -13.22 -11.73
C SER A 145 30.86 -13.47 -10.27
N CYS A 146 30.02 -13.06 -9.31
CA CYS A 146 30.32 -13.16 -7.88
C CYS A 146 29.40 -14.10 -7.09
N GLY A 147 28.28 -14.56 -7.67
CA GLY A 147 27.31 -15.45 -7.03
C GLY A 147 26.39 -14.78 -6.00
N GLU A 148 26.44 -13.46 -5.86
CA GLU A 148 25.55 -12.72 -4.97
C GLU A 148 24.13 -12.62 -5.52
N ASP A 149 23.13 -12.75 -4.65
CA ASP A 149 21.72 -12.54 -5.01
C ASP A 149 21.48 -11.04 -5.31
N ILE A 150 21.17 -10.74 -6.58
CA ILE A 150 21.03 -9.37 -7.08
C ILE A 150 19.89 -8.66 -6.37
N GLY A 151 18.74 -9.35 -6.19
CA GLY A 151 17.57 -8.77 -5.57
C GLY A 151 17.82 -8.40 -4.12
N ARG A 152 18.47 -9.29 -3.36
CA ARG A 152 18.83 -9.04 -1.96
C ARG A 152 19.86 -7.92 -1.80
N ALA A 153 20.85 -7.87 -2.69
CA ALA A 153 21.86 -6.81 -2.67
C ALA A 153 21.22 -5.43 -2.95
N ALA A 154 20.34 -5.37 -3.96
CA ALA A 154 19.62 -4.15 -4.29
C ALA A 154 18.66 -3.71 -3.17
N PHE A 155 17.96 -4.65 -2.52
CA PHE A 155 17.10 -4.33 -1.38
C PHE A 155 17.89 -3.71 -0.22
N THR A 156 19.05 -4.30 0.12
CA THR A 156 19.92 -3.78 1.18
C THR A 156 20.38 -2.35 0.86
N ARG A 157 20.75 -2.11 -0.41
CA ARG A 157 21.15 -0.77 -0.87
C ARG A 157 19.99 0.23 -0.80
N ALA A 158 18.81 -0.15 -1.28
CA ALA A 158 17.60 0.67 -1.19
C ALA A 158 17.26 1.03 0.25
N SER A 159 17.35 0.09 1.20
CA SER A 159 17.13 0.35 2.63
C SER A 159 18.13 1.38 3.17
N HIS A 160 19.42 1.25 2.81
CA HIS A 160 20.44 2.21 3.24
C HIS A 160 20.20 3.61 2.66
N LEU A 161 19.78 3.71 1.39
CA LEU A 161 19.42 4.97 0.77
C LEU A 161 18.21 5.61 1.45
N LEU A 162 17.17 4.83 1.75
CA LEU A 162 15.99 5.31 2.45
C LEU A 162 16.35 5.90 3.82
N VAL A 163 17.15 5.18 4.62
CA VAL A 163 17.62 5.68 5.92
C VAL A 163 18.35 7.01 5.78
N ARG A 164 19.26 7.13 4.80
CA ARG A 164 20.00 8.39 4.57
C ARG A 164 19.09 9.54 4.12
N ILE A 165 18.09 9.25 3.30
CA ILE A 165 17.10 10.26 2.88
C ILE A 165 16.35 10.77 4.11
N LEU A 166 15.87 9.87 4.97
CA LEU A 166 15.14 10.24 6.19
C LEU A 166 16.03 11.00 7.18
N ASP A 167 17.29 10.58 7.38
CA ASP A 167 18.26 11.22 8.27
C ASP A 167 18.66 12.64 7.81
N THR A 168 18.65 12.89 6.50
CA THR A 168 19.00 14.19 5.92
C THR A 168 17.79 15.09 5.70
N ALA A 169 16.58 14.53 5.77
CA ALA A 169 15.35 15.28 5.65
C ALA A 169 15.13 16.15 6.91
N GLY A 170 14.85 17.44 6.69
CA GLY A 170 14.55 18.39 7.75
C GLY A 170 13.35 17.96 8.61
N ALA A 171 13.18 18.59 9.76
CA ALA A 171 12.09 18.29 10.69
C ALA A 171 10.69 18.47 10.06
N GLY A 172 9.70 17.77 10.62
CA GLY A 172 8.31 17.75 10.17
C GLY A 172 7.90 16.44 9.51
N ASN A 173 6.68 16.44 8.96
CA ASN A 173 6.12 15.30 8.25
C ASN A 173 6.80 15.18 6.90
N ARG A 174 7.10 13.94 6.50
CA ARG A 174 7.77 13.62 5.24
C ARG A 174 6.85 12.73 4.42
N HIS A 175 6.62 13.14 3.18
CA HIS A 175 5.87 12.37 2.19
C HIS A 175 6.81 12.06 1.02
N LEU A 176 7.19 10.81 0.87
CA LEU A 176 8.10 10.35 -0.17
C LEU A 176 7.31 9.63 -1.25
N VAL A 177 7.66 9.88 -2.51
CA VAL A 177 7.11 9.15 -3.67
C VAL A 177 8.26 8.60 -4.49
N CYS A 178 8.28 7.29 -4.71
CA CYS A 178 9.20 6.62 -5.60
C CYS A 178 8.45 6.13 -6.83
N SER A 179 8.98 6.44 -8.01
CA SER A 179 8.48 5.92 -9.28
C SER A 179 9.60 5.20 -10.04
N VAL A 180 9.30 4.00 -10.53
CA VAL A 180 10.23 3.18 -11.29
C VAL A 180 9.54 2.65 -12.54
N SER A 181 10.12 2.94 -13.71
CA SER A 181 9.63 2.39 -14.97
C SER A 181 9.80 0.87 -14.98
N ALA A 182 8.68 0.15 -15.08
CA ALA A 182 8.63 -1.29 -15.26
C ALA A 182 7.70 -1.64 -16.43
N THR A 183 7.72 -2.90 -16.86
CA THR A 183 6.82 -3.41 -17.91
C THR A 183 5.81 -4.37 -17.30
N PRO A 184 4.49 -4.14 -17.41
CA PRO A 184 3.86 -3.27 -18.42
C PRO A 184 3.73 -1.80 -18.03
N GLU A 185 3.75 -1.47 -16.73
CA GLU A 185 3.43 -0.13 -16.21
C GLU A 185 4.48 0.36 -15.20
N THR A 186 4.54 1.68 -15.01
CA THR A 186 5.39 2.31 -13.99
C THR A 186 4.88 1.94 -12.61
N LEU A 187 5.77 1.45 -11.74
CA LEU A 187 5.44 1.22 -10.33
C LEU A 187 5.63 2.52 -9.57
N VAL A 188 4.66 2.84 -8.72
CA VAL A 188 4.69 4.00 -7.83
C VAL A 188 4.43 3.50 -6.41
N SER A 189 5.24 3.96 -5.46
CA SER A 189 5.03 3.70 -4.04
C SER A 189 5.21 4.99 -3.25
N VAL A 190 4.40 5.12 -2.19
CA VAL A 190 4.36 6.28 -1.31
C VAL A 190 4.76 5.83 0.09
N LEU A 191 5.56 6.65 0.76
CA LEU A 191 5.95 6.42 2.15
C LEU A 191 5.72 7.70 2.97
N HIS A 192 4.94 7.56 4.03
CA HIS A 192 4.75 8.58 5.05
C HIS A 192 5.73 8.35 6.20
N ALA A 193 6.38 9.43 6.60
CA ALA A 193 7.35 9.44 7.67
C ALA A 193 7.08 10.65 8.56
N ASP A 194 6.11 10.47 9.46
CA ASP A 194 5.61 11.51 10.36
C ASP A 194 6.48 11.60 11.61
N GLU A 195 6.64 12.82 12.15
CA GLU A 195 7.28 13.01 13.44
C GLU A 195 6.26 12.89 14.57
N ASP A 196 6.56 12.06 15.57
CA ASP A 196 5.77 12.02 16.79
C ASP A 196 6.00 13.25 17.69
N GLU A 197 5.27 13.34 18.80
CA GLU A 197 5.38 14.45 19.76
C GLU A 197 6.80 14.57 20.37
N GLN A 198 7.61 13.52 20.28
CA GLN A 198 8.99 13.45 20.76
C GLN A 198 10.02 13.71 19.65
N GLY A 199 9.57 13.91 18.41
CA GLY A 199 10.39 14.15 17.24
C GLY A 199 11.03 12.89 16.65
N ALA A 200 10.58 11.69 17.02
CA ALA A 200 11.00 10.46 16.37
C ALA A 200 10.16 10.19 15.12
N ILE A 201 10.81 9.68 14.07
CA ILE A 201 10.15 9.33 12.81
C ILE A 201 9.36 8.03 13.01
N GLN A 202 8.07 8.10 12.75
CA GLN A 202 7.16 6.95 12.70
C GLN A 202 6.96 6.54 11.24
N LEU A 203 7.20 5.27 10.96
CA LEU A 203 7.02 4.67 9.64
C LEU A 203 6.01 3.53 9.76
N ASP A 204 5.07 3.47 8.82
CA ASP A 204 4.33 2.23 8.62
C ASP A 204 5.28 1.17 8.03
N GLU A 205 5.35 0.00 8.68
CA GLU A 205 6.30 -1.06 8.28
C GLU A 205 6.01 -1.58 6.87
N ALA A 206 4.73 -1.66 6.49
CA ALA A 206 4.33 -2.15 5.18
C ALA A 206 4.59 -1.11 4.08
N GLU A 207 4.42 0.19 4.36
CA GLU A 207 4.77 1.27 3.42
C GLU A 207 6.29 1.27 3.21
N ALA A 208 7.06 1.20 4.30
CA ALA A 208 8.52 1.19 4.22
C ALA A 208 9.02 -0.02 3.43
N LEU A 209 8.39 -1.19 3.61
CA LEU A 209 8.73 -2.42 2.88
C LEU A 209 8.41 -2.31 1.39
N GLU A 210 7.20 -1.88 1.03
CA GLU A 210 6.80 -1.68 -0.36
C GLU A 210 7.73 -0.66 -1.05
N PHE A 211 7.89 0.52 -0.44
CA PHE A 211 8.73 1.61 -0.96
C PHE A 211 10.16 1.16 -1.21
N THR A 212 10.76 0.47 -0.23
CA THR A 212 12.11 -0.08 -0.36
C THR A 212 12.18 -1.13 -1.47
N THR A 213 11.15 -1.95 -1.64
CA THR A 213 11.08 -2.99 -2.68
C THR A 213 11.01 -2.36 -4.08
N VAL A 214 10.20 -1.30 -4.27
CA VAL A 214 10.10 -0.57 -5.54
C VAL A 214 11.43 0.12 -5.88
N LEU A 215 12.04 0.81 -4.91
CA LEU A 215 13.35 1.44 -5.09
C LEU A 215 14.44 0.40 -5.44
N ALA A 216 14.43 -0.74 -4.73
CA ALA A 216 15.35 -1.85 -4.98
C ALA A 216 15.19 -2.43 -6.40
N LEU A 217 13.95 -2.58 -6.87
CA LEU A 217 13.69 -3.04 -8.23
C LEU A 217 14.36 -2.11 -9.24
N GLY A 218 14.16 -0.80 -9.09
CA GLY A 218 14.77 0.18 -9.98
C GLY A 218 16.30 0.11 -10.00
N ILE A 219 16.92 -0.01 -8.82
CA ILE A 219 18.38 -0.17 -8.67
C ILE A 219 18.84 -1.45 -9.38
N ALA A 220 18.16 -2.56 -9.14
CA ALA A 220 18.54 -3.87 -9.65
C ALA A 220 18.41 -3.99 -11.17
N THR A 221 17.39 -3.37 -11.74
CA THR A 221 17.12 -3.39 -13.19
C THR A 221 17.74 -2.22 -13.95
N GLN A 222 18.33 -1.26 -13.23
CA GLN A 222 18.78 0.03 -13.78
C GLN A 222 17.67 0.75 -14.56
N SER A 223 16.43 0.53 -14.14
CA SER A 223 15.27 1.16 -14.77
C SER A 223 15.28 2.67 -14.51
N PRO A 224 14.86 3.49 -15.48
CA PRO A 224 14.58 4.90 -15.22
C PRO A 224 13.57 5.05 -14.08
N GLY A 225 13.81 6.03 -13.21
CA GLY A 225 12.94 6.30 -12.08
C GLY A 225 13.34 7.57 -11.35
N GLY A 226 12.52 7.96 -10.37
CA GLY A 226 12.73 9.11 -9.53
C GLY A 226 12.20 8.89 -8.12
N LEU A 227 12.75 9.66 -7.19
CA LEU A 227 12.28 9.74 -5.82
C LEU A 227 12.13 11.22 -5.48
N VAL A 228 10.94 11.64 -5.07
CA VAL A 228 10.69 12.98 -4.55
C VAL A 228 10.27 12.88 -3.09
N ILE A 229 10.61 13.90 -2.33
CA ILE A 229 10.19 14.06 -0.94
C ILE A 229 9.61 15.46 -0.78
N ARG A 230 8.47 15.51 -0.10
CA ARG A 230 7.86 16.72 0.44
C ARG A 230 8.04 16.71 1.95
N THR A 231 8.59 17.78 2.50
CA THR A 231 8.66 17.99 3.95
C THR A 231 7.76 19.14 4.34
N SER A 232 6.88 18.90 5.31
CA SER A 232 5.87 19.85 5.76
C SER A 232 5.93 20.01 7.28
N ALA A 233 5.92 21.25 7.75
CA ALA A 233 5.86 21.54 9.19
C ALA A 233 4.90 22.71 9.48
N PRO A 234 4.23 22.72 10.65
CA PRO A 234 3.26 23.78 10.97
C PRO A 234 3.89 25.18 10.93
N GLY A 235 3.29 26.07 10.13
CA GLY A 235 3.71 27.47 10.03
C GLY A 235 4.95 27.73 9.18
N THR A 236 5.43 26.73 8.43
CA THR A 236 6.51 26.87 7.46
C THR A 236 6.02 26.56 6.04
N THR A 237 6.67 27.15 5.04
CA THR A 237 6.51 26.77 3.63
C THR A 237 6.98 25.32 3.43
N ASP A 238 6.21 24.56 2.67
CA ASP A 238 6.57 23.17 2.36
C ASP A 238 7.79 23.15 1.45
N ARG A 239 8.65 22.15 1.61
CA ARG A 239 9.84 22.00 0.78
C ARG A 239 9.77 20.71 0.00
N VAL A 240 10.02 20.80 -1.30
CA VAL A 240 10.02 19.65 -2.20
C VAL A 240 11.38 19.55 -2.87
N TYR A 241 11.97 18.36 -2.84
CA TYR A 241 13.21 18.04 -3.54
C TYR A 241 13.22 16.57 -3.94
N GLY A 242 14.14 16.16 -4.79
CA GLY A 242 14.18 14.78 -5.22
C GLY A 242 15.48 14.37 -5.89
N TRP A 243 15.55 13.09 -6.22
CA TRP A 243 16.65 12.45 -6.90
C TRP A 243 16.13 11.66 -8.09
N ARG A 244 16.93 11.55 -9.13
CA ARG A 244 16.71 10.56 -10.18
C ARG A 244 17.49 9.30 -9.88
N LEU A 245 16.90 8.18 -10.25
CA LEU A 245 17.53 6.87 -10.17
C LEU A 245 18.48 6.69 -11.36
N ARG A 246 19.76 6.46 -11.09
CA ARG A 246 20.80 6.24 -12.11
C ARG A 246 21.79 5.17 -11.65
N GLY A 247 21.88 4.10 -12.44
CA GLY A 247 22.71 2.96 -12.10
C GLY A 247 22.28 2.38 -10.76
N GLU A 248 23.20 2.33 -9.80
CA GLU A 248 22.94 1.78 -8.47
C GLU A 248 22.55 2.84 -7.42
N GLY A 249 22.51 4.13 -7.78
CA GLY A 249 22.36 5.22 -6.82
C GLY A 249 21.36 6.30 -7.22
N LEU A 250 21.34 7.36 -6.42
CA LEU A 250 20.44 8.51 -6.55
C LEU A 250 21.24 9.77 -6.90
N GLU A 251 20.97 10.35 -8.07
CA GLU A 251 21.56 11.63 -8.47
C GLU A 251 20.59 12.78 -8.14
N PRO A 252 21.07 13.89 -7.55
CA PRO A 252 20.19 14.98 -7.14
C PRO A 252 19.52 15.65 -8.33
N LEU A 253 18.22 15.92 -8.21
CA LEU A 253 17.49 16.78 -9.15
C LEU A 253 17.78 18.25 -8.85
N THR A 254 17.78 19.07 -9.89
CA THR A 254 17.78 20.52 -9.75
C THR A 254 16.39 21.01 -9.31
N ALA A 255 16.33 22.18 -8.67
CA ALA A 255 15.05 22.80 -8.29
C ALA A 255 14.10 22.97 -9.49
N GLY A 256 14.62 23.25 -10.69
CA GLY A 256 13.83 23.35 -11.91
C GLY A 256 13.24 22.01 -12.35
N GLU A 257 14.01 20.92 -12.27
CA GLU A 257 13.50 19.58 -12.60
C GLU A 257 12.41 19.12 -11.62
N VAL A 258 12.54 19.47 -10.33
CA VAL A 258 11.51 19.19 -9.32
C VAL A 258 10.25 20.02 -9.59
N PHE A 259 10.42 21.32 -9.92
CA PHE A 259 9.33 22.20 -10.29
C PHE A 259 8.56 21.68 -11.51
N ASP A 260 9.28 21.30 -12.58
CA ASP A 260 8.67 20.78 -13.81
C ASP A 260 7.89 19.48 -13.54
N ALA A 261 8.42 18.61 -12.68
CA ALA A 261 7.74 17.37 -12.29
C ALA A 261 6.41 17.64 -11.55
N TYR A 262 6.38 18.62 -10.64
CA TYR A 262 5.17 19.00 -9.90
C TYR A 262 4.20 19.86 -10.72
N CYS A 263 4.65 20.46 -11.83
CA CYS A 263 3.81 21.20 -12.75
C CYS A 263 3.32 20.35 -13.93
N THR A 264 3.47 19.02 -13.86
CA THR A 264 3.02 18.08 -14.90
C THR A 264 2.05 17.08 -14.30
N ASP A 265 0.86 16.99 -14.87
CA ASP A 265 -0.14 16.00 -14.48
C ASP A 265 0.35 14.57 -14.81
N ILE A 266 0.25 13.67 -13.83
CA ILE A 266 0.85 12.33 -13.95
C ILE A 266 0.09 11.42 -14.93
N GLU A 267 -1.21 11.64 -15.13
CA GLU A 267 -2.03 10.83 -16.03
C GLU A 267 -2.00 11.33 -17.48
N SER A 268 -2.13 12.64 -17.66
CA SER A 268 -2.27 13.29 -18.97
C SER A 268 -0.96 13.86 -19.53
N GLY A 269 0.01 14.18 -18.65
CA GLY A 269 1.20 14.93 -19.02
C GLY A 269 0.95 16.42 -19.26
N ASP A 270 -0.28 16.92 -19.00
CA ASP A 270 -0.62 18.32 -19.17
C ASP A 270 0.00 19.20 -18.09
N LEU A 271 0.23 20.47 -18.40
CA LEU A 271 0.77 21.42 -17.43
C LEU A 271 -0.29 21.82 -16.41
N ILE A 272 0.06 21.66 -15.13
CA ILE A 272 -0.74 22.15 -13.99
C ILE A 272 -0.08 23.38 -13.39
N SER A 273 -0.91 24.24 -12.77
CA SER A 273 -0.40 25.44 -12.12
C SER A 273 0.41 25.05 -10.88
N PRO A 274 1.55 25.73 -10.62
CA PRO A 274 2.35 25.43 -9.44
C PRO A 274 1.54 25.66 -8.16
N GLU A 275 1.74 24.77 -7.18
CA GLU A 275 1.17 24.93 -5.84
C GLU A 275 1.72 26.20 -5.17
N SER A 276 0.83 26.96 -4.52
CA SER A 276 1.22 28.04 -3.62
C SER A 276 1.84 27.47 -2.35
N ASP A 277 2.72 28.23 -1.71
CA ASP A 277 3.37 27.88 -0.43
C ASP A 277 4.25 26.60 -0.49
N VAL A 278 4.86 26.33 -1.64
CA VAL A 278 5.84 25.26 -1.87
C VAL A 278 7.16 25.81 -2.41
N ASP A 279 8.27 25.47 -1.73
CA ASP A 279 9.64 25.77 -2.14
C ASP A 279 10.29 24.55 -2.82
N TYR A 280 10.53 24.67 -4.13
CA TYR A 280 11.25 23.67 -4.93
C TYR A 280 12.76 23.81 -4.71
N CYS A 281 13.37 22.78 -4.14
CA CYS A 281 14.74 22.79 -3.64
C CYS A 281 15.63 21.77 -4.35
N VAL A 282 16.94 21.96 -4.25
CA VAL A 282 17.93 20.90 -4.48
C VAL A 282 17.97 20.01 -3.22
N PRO A 283 18.03 18.68 -3.36
CA PRO A 283 18.11 17.79 -2.21
C PRO A 283 19.42 17.96 -1.41
N PRO A 284 19.44 17.56 -0.13
CA PRO A 284 20.68 17.41 0.62
C PRO A 284 21.58 16.36 -0.04
N ASP A 285 22.90 16.52 0.12
CA ASP A 285 23.85 15.48 -0.28
C ASP A 285 23.65 14.28 0.64
N LEU A 286 23.33 13.13 0.03
CA LEU A 286 23.23 11.88 0.79
C LEU A 286 24.61 11.45 1.28
N GLY A 287 25.69 11.88 0.62
CA GLY A 287 27.09 11.49 0.79
C GLY A 287 27.48 10.31 -0.11
N GLU A 288 28.75 9.92 -0.13
CA GLU A 288 29.16 8.71 -0.85
C GLU A 288 28.54 7.46 -0.19
N GLU A 289 27.89 6.58 -0.96
CA GLU A 289 27.80 5.19 -0.53
C GLU A 289 29.24 4.71 -0.37
N GLY A 290 29.63 4.29 0.84
CA GLY A 290 30.93 3.68 1.02
C GLY A 290 31.06 2.58 -0.02
N ARG A 291 31.96 2.74 -1.00
CA ARG A 291 32.16 1.82 -2.13
C ARG A 291 32.20 0.39 -1.60
N THR A 292 31.07 -0.32 -1.63
CA THR A 292 31.12 -1.74 -1.98
C THR A 292 31.78 -1.77 -3.35
N PRO A 293 32.89 -2.51 -3.53
CA PRO A 293 33.70 -2.42 -4.72
C PRO A 293 32.78 -2.61 -5.93
N GLY A 294 32.60 -1.53 -6.68
CA GLY A 294 31.66 -1.49 -7.80
C GLY A 294 31.93 -2.70 -8.69
N HIS A 295 30.93 -3.54 -8.84
CA HIS A 295 31.01 -4.70 -9.70
C HIS A 295 31.04 -4.16 -11.12
N SER A 296 32.23 -4.11 -11.71
CA SER A 296 32.39 -3.89 -13.14
C SER A 296 31.75 -5.08 -13.86
N HIS A 297 30.61 -4.83 -14.51
CA HIS A 297 30.00 -5.74 -15.48
C HIS A 297 30.87 -5.89 -16.74
#